data_AF-A0A916REA5-F1
#
_entry.id   AF-A0A916REA5-F1
#
_cell.length_a   1.000
_cell.length_b   1.000
_cell.length_c   1.000
_cell.angle_alpha   90.00
_cell.angle_beta   90.00
_cell.angle_gamma   90.00
#
_symmetry.space_group_name_H-M   'P 1'
#
loop_
_entity.id
_entity.type
_entity.pdbx_description
1 polymer ?
#
loop_
_entity_poly.entity_id
_entity_poly.type
_entity_poly.pdbx_seq_one_letter_code
_entity_poly.pdbx_strand_id
1 'polypeptide(L)'
;MSNLSDLPTAVKQVANSLRLGGWACFWSQLVLGVISGFMFLFAVFILPDRMNEGGAGGSLLFPICGLVVLGVSIFFSFRYTRLARQLRKPEASSRPSRADTTQQVKRTLITNLAGMALTLLGAEAIGGILLGESLVMGASVFNSTELEKFTPDIIILLGNTHIIVAHFIGIVVGLFLLDRVYK
;
A
#
# COMPACT_ATOMS: atom_id res chain seq x y z
N MET A 1 26.82 31.51 -6.57
CA MET A 1 25.99 30.35 -6.97
C MET A 1 26.86 29.11 -6.83
N SER A 2 26.71 28.35 -5.74
CA SER A 2 27.48 27.11 -5.53
C SER A 2 26.95 26.03 -6.48
N ASN A 3 27.82 25.55 -7.36
CA ASN A 3 27.49 24.54 -8.34
C ASN A 3 27.17 23.20 -7.65
N LEU A 4 26.20 22.45 -8.18
CA LEU A 4 25.87 21.09 -7.74
C LEU A 4 27.05 20.08 -7.90
N SER A 5 28.21 20.55 -8.38
CA SER A 5 29.48 19.81 -8.51
C SER A 5 30.19 19.57 -7.18
N ASP A 6 29.92 20.36 -6.14
CA ASP A 6 30.69 20.33 -4.88
C ASP A 6 30.09 19.39 -3.81
N LEU A 7 29.04 18.63 -4.16
CA LEU A 7 28.45 17.63 -3.28
C LEU A 7 29.25 16.32 -3.35
N PRO A 8 29.63 15.73 -2.19
CA PRO A 8 30.27 14.41 -2.17
C PRO A 8 29.43 13.39 -2.95
N THR A 9 30.06 12.62 -3.84
CA THR A 9 29.38 11.68 -4.74
C THR A 9 28.41 10.74 -4.03
N ALA A 10 28.74 10.32 -2.80
CA ALA A 10 27.88 9.51 -1.93
C ALA A 10 26.54 10.20 -1.60
N VAL A 11 26.56 11.49 -1.25
CA VAL A 11 25.34 12.26 -0.92
C VAL A 11 24.43 12.38 -2.15
N LYS A 12 25.02 12.56 -3.33
CA LYS A 12 24.28 12.64 -4.60
C LYS A 12 23.59 11.31 -4.96
N GLN A 13 24.25 10.19 -4.71
CA GLN A 13 23.69 8.85 -4.94
C GLN A 13 22.55 8.52 -3.98
N VAL A 14 22.71 8.83 -2.70
CA VAL A 14 21.66 8.67 -1.68
C VAL A 14 20.44 9.54 -2.01
N ALA A 15 20.66 10.82 -2.33
CA ALA A 15 19.58 11.72 -2.71
C ALA A 15 18.81 11.28 -3.97
N ASN A 16 19.51 10.73 -4.97
CA ASN A 16 18.85 10.21 -6.17
C ASN A 16 18.04 8.93 -5.88
N SER A 17 18.59 8.04 -5.04
CA SER A 17 17.91 6.81 -4.62
C SER A 17 16.63 7.12 -3.84
N LEU A 18 16.69 8.06 -2.88
CA LEU A 18 15.50 8.54 -2.14
C LEU A 18 14.45 9.15 -3.07
N ARG A 19 14.87 9.91 -4.08
CA ARG A 19 13.95 10.52 -5.04
C ARG A 19 13.25 9.47 -5.88
N LEU A 20 14.01 8.54 -6.45
CA LEU A 20 13.48 7.48 -7.32
C LEU A 20 12.56 6.55 -6.53
N GLY A 21 13.03 6.05 -5.38
CA GLY A 21 12.25 5.18 -4.50
C GLY A 21 11.00 5.88 -3.98
N GLY A 22 11.10 7.13 -3.53
CA GLY A 22 9.95 7.91 -3.06
C GLY A 22 8.87 8.10 -4.11
N TRP A 23 9.24 8.40 -5.37
CA TRP A 23 8.27 8.55 -6.46
C TRP A 23 7.69 7.22 -6.92
N ALA A 24 8.51 6.17 -7.03
CA ALA A 24 8.05 4.84 -7.40
C ALA A 24 7.03 4.32 -6.38
N CYS A 25 7.34 4.43 -5.09
CA CYS A 25 6.44 4.06 -4.00
C CYS A 25 5.16 4.92 -4.02
N PHE A 26 5.29 6.24 -4.12
CA PHE A 26 4.14 7.15 -4.15
C PHE A 26 3.15 6.80 -5.29
N TRP A 27 3.64 6.69 -6.53
CA TRP A 27 2.75 6.45 -7.67
C TRP A 27 2.14 5.06 -7.68
N SER A 28 2.94 4.03 -7.38
CA SER A 28 2.42 2.65 -7.31
C SER A 28 1.36 2.52 -6.21
N GLN A 29 1.64 3.02 -5.00
CA GLN A 29 0.70 2.96 -3.89
C GLN A 29 -0.56 3.79 -4.16
N LEU A 30 -0.42 4.97 -4.78
CA LEU A 30 -1.56 5.82 -5.12
C LEU A 30 -2.49 5.15 -6.14
N VAL A 31 -1.94 4.63 -7.24
CA VAL A 31 -2.73 3.99 -8.29
C VAL A 31 -3.45 2.76 -7.74
N LEU A 32 -2.73 1.88 -7.04
CA LEU A 32 -3.32 0.68 -6.44
C LEU A 32 -4.38 1.04 -5.39
N GLY A 33 -4.10 2.01 -4.52
CA GLY A 33 -5.04 2.46 -3.50
C GLY A 33 -6.32 3.07 -4.08
N VAL A 34 -6.22 3.82 -5.18
CA VAL A 34 -7.40 4.36 -5.89
C VAL A 34 -8.23 3.22 -6.50
N ILE A 35 -7.59 2.24 -7.16
CA ILE A 35 -8.28 1.07 -7.72
C ILE A 35 -8.99 0.28 -6.62
N SER A 36 -8.31 -0.01 -5.50
CA SER A 36 -8.91 -0.66 -4.33
C SER A 36 -10.09 0.12 -3.76
N GLY A 37 -9.95 1.45 -3.63
CA GLY A 37 -11.01 2.32 -3.14
C GLY A 37 -12.25 2.27 -4.03
N PHE A 38 -12.07 2.29 -5.35
CA PHE A 38 -13.17 2.11 -6.29
C PHE A 38 -13.83 0.74 -6.18
N MET A 39 -13.05 -0.33 -6.00
CA MET A 39 -13.61 -1.68 -5.80
C MET A 39 -14.47 -1.76 -4.53
N PHE A 40 -14.01 -1.18 -3.42
CA PHE A 40 -14.78 -1.19 -2.17
C PHE A 40 -16.03 -0.31 -2.29
N LEU A 41 -15.92 0.86 -2.94
CA LEU A 41 -17.07 1.72 -3.20
C LEU A 41 -18.09 1.00 -4.09
N PHE A 42 -17.64 0.33 -5.14
CA PHE A 42 -18.51 -0.45 -6.02
C PHE A 42 -19.23 -1.55 -5.24
N ALA A 43 -18.52 -2.32 -4.43
CA ALA A 43 -19.13 -3.40 -3.65
C ALA A 43 -20.17 -2.88 -2.64
N VAL A 44 -19.85 -1.80 -1.91
CA VAL A 44 -20.73 -1.25 -0.86
C VAL A 44 -21.92 -0.46 -1.41
N PHE A 45 -21.72 0.37 -2.44
CA PHE A 45 -22.75 1.31 -2.91
C PHE A 45 -23.51 0.84 -4.14
N ILE A 46 -22.94 -0.05 -4.95
CA ILE A 46 -23.56 -0.52 -6.19
C ILE A 46 -24.16 -1.93 -6.00
N LEU A 47 -23.61 -2.75 -5.11
CA LEU A 47 -24.09 -4.10 -4.82
C LEU A 47 -24.56 -4.32 -3.35
N PRO A 48 -25.25 -3.37 -2.68
CA PRO A 48 -25.55 -3.47 -1.25
C PRO A 48 -26.44 -4.67 -0.90
N ASP A 49 -27.44 -4.98 -1.72
CA ASP A 49 -28.35 -6.11 -1.47
C ASP A 49 -27.59 -7.45 -1.50
N ARG A 50 -26.68 -7.59 -2.47
CA ARG A 50 -25.83 -8.79 -2.61
C ARG A 50 -24.80 -8.91 -1.49
N MET A 51 -24.32 -7.79 -0.97
CA MET A 51 -23.39 -7.73 0.16
C MET A 51 -24.02 -8.15 1.49
N ASN A 52 -25.34 -8.00 1.64
CA ASN A 52 -26.08 -8.46 2.82
C ASN A 52 -26.46 -9.94 2.71
N GLU A 53 -26.58 -10.46 1.50
CA GLU A 53 -26.84 -11.87 1.22
C GLU A 53 -25.56 -12.73 1.28
N GLY A 54 -24.44 -12.20 0.78
CA GLY A 54 -23.10 -12.78 0.93
C GLY A 54 -22.48 -12.41 2.28
N GLY A 55 -21.59 -13.25 2.81
CA GLY A 55 -20.97 -13.03 4.13
C GLY A 55 -20.05 -11.78 4.22
N ALA A 56 -19.88 -11.07 3.10
CA ALA A 56 -18.99 -9.95 2.84
C ALA A 56 -18.92 -8.88 3.94
N GLY A 57 -20.06 -8.46 4.50
CA GLY A 57 -20.14 -7.29 5.39
C GLY A 57 -19.23 -7.36 6.62
N GLY A 58 -19.00 -8.56 7.17
CA GLY A 58 -18.13 -8.77 8.33
C GLY A 58 -16.63 -8.73 8.02
N SER A 59 -16.24 -8.96 6.76
CA SER A 59 -14.83 -9.09 6.36
C SER A 59 -14.12 -7.78 6.04
N LEU A 60 -14.89 -6.68 5.89
CA LEU A 60 -14.39 -5.39 5.43
C LEU A 60 -13.51 -4.65 6.43
N LEU A 61 -13.55 -5.00 7.72
CA LEU A 61 -12.84 -4.26 8.77
C LEU A 61 -11.33 -4.20 8.51
N PHE A 62 -10.69 -5.35 8.30
CA PHE A 62 -9.24 -5.41 8.10
C PHE A 62 -8.78 -4.77 6.77
N PRO A 63 -9.41 -5.03 5.61
CA PRO A 63 -9.09 -4.35 4.36
C PRO A 63 -9.26 -2.83 4.43
N ILE A 64 -10.33 -2.32 5.07
CA ILE A 64 -10.54 -0.87 5.24
C ILE A 64 -9.44 -0.27 6.12
N CYS A 65 -9.10 -0.90 7.24
CA CYS A 65 -7.99 -0.46 8.07
C CYS A 65 -6.66 -0.47 7.29
N GLY A 66 -6.41 -1.50 6.49
CA GLY A 66 -5.26 -1.56 5.59
C GLY A 66 -5.24 -0.43 4.56
N LEU A 67 -6.39 -0.10 3.96
CA LEU A 67 -6.52 1.00 3.01
C LEU A 67 -6.21 2.37 3.65
N VAL A 68 -6.67 2.58 4.90
CA VAL A 68 -6.35 3.79 5.67
C VAL A 68 -4.85 3.87 5.95
N VAL A 69 -4.24 2.76 6.37
CA VAL A 69 -2.78 2.67 6.59
C VAL A 69 -2.01 2.90 5.29
N LEU A 70 -2.52 2.45 4.14
CA LEU A 70 -1.96 2.75 2.83
C LEU A 70 -1.97 4.25 2.54
N GLY A 71 -3.05 4.96 2.87
CA GLY A 71 -3.11 6.42 2.79
C GLY A 71 -2.00 7.11 3.59
N VAL A 72 -1.74 6.62 4.81
CA VAL A 72 -0.62 7.10 5.65
C VAL A 72 0.74 6.80 5.01
N SER A 73 0.91 5.61 4.42
CA SER A 73 2.14 5.25 3.69
C SER A 73 2.38 6.13 2.47
N ILE A 74 1.35 6.45 1.69
CA ILE A 74 1.44 7.35 0.53
C ILE A 74 1.93 8.74 0.98
N PHE A 75 1.39 9.25 2.10
CA PHE A 75 1.83 10.52 2.67
C PHE A 75 3.31 10.50 3.09
N PHE A 76 3.78 9.44 3.73
CA PHE A 76 5.21 9.32 4.08
C PHE A 76 6.10 9.14 2.85
N SER A 77 5.66 8.40 1.84
CA SER A 77 6.36 8.24 0.56
C SER A 77 6.56 9.59 -0.14
N PHE A 78 5.53 10.44 -0.12
CA PHE A 78 5.66 11.81 -0.61
C PHE A 78 6.69 12.62 0.20
N ARG A 79 6.77 12.45 1.52
CA ARG A 79 7.79 13.10 2.35
C ARG A 79 9.21 12.68 1.99
N TYR A 80 9.46 11.45 1.54
CA TYR A 80 10.79 11.06 1.02
C TYR A 80 11.22 11.91 -0.17
N THR A 81 10.30 12.23 -1.07
CA THR A 81 10.62 13.10 -2.22
C THR A 81 11.02 14.51 -1.76
N ARG A 82 10.45 15.02 -0.65
CA ARG A 82 10.83 16.31 -0.07
C ARG A 82 12.18 16.24 0.64
N LEU A 83 12.46 15.16 1.38
CA LEU A 83 13.78 14.91 1.98
C LEU A 83 14.89 14.86 0.92
N ALA A 84 14.65 14.17 -0.19
CA ALA A 84 15.59 14.10 -1.31
C ALA A 84 15.91 15.49 -1.89
N ARG A 85 14.92 16.41 -1.91
CA ARG A 85 15.14 17.80 -2.34
C ARG A 85 15.95 18.59 -1.30
N GLN A 86 15.72 18.37 0.00
CA GLN A 86 16.46 19.05 1.06
C GLN A 86 17.94 18.63 1.10
N LEU A 87 18.25 17.35 0.87
CA LEU A 87 19.63 16.85 0.78
C LEU A 87 20.44 17.47 -0.35
N ARG A 88 19.78 17.96 -1.40
CA ARG A 88 20.43 18.62 -2.55
C ARG A 88 20.65 20.12 -2.33
N LYS A 89 20.26 20.67 -1.17
CA LYS A 89 20.50 22.08 -0.85
C LYS A 89 21.99 22.35 -0.62
N PRO A 90 22.52 23.51 -1.07
CA PRO A 90 23.93 23.83 -0.91
C PRO A 90 24.36 24.01 0.55
N GLU A 91 23.50 24.59 1.40
CA GLU A 91 23.77 24.78 2.83
C GLU A 91 23.83 23.46 3.58
N ALA A 92 24.94 23.22 4.28
CA ALA A 92 25.15 22.04 5.11
C ALA A 92 24.26 22.03 6.39
N SER A 93 23.96 23.21 6.95
CA SER A 93 23.10 23.37 8.14
C SER A 93 21.63 22.99 7.88
N SER A 94 21.20 23.04 6.62
CA SER A 94 19.83 22.73 6.18
C SER A 94 19.66 21.26 5.74
N ARG A 95 20.70 20.42 5.80
CA ARG A 95 20.65 19.02 5.36
C ARG A 95 20.16 18.12 6.50
N PRO A 96 19.14 17.27 6.28
CA PRO A 96 18.70 16.32 7.30
C PRO A 96 19.82 15.33 7.67
N SER A 97 19.90 14.95 8.94
CA SER A 97 20.88 13.98 9.41
C SER A 97 20.65 12.61 8.79
N ARG A 98 21.70 11.79 8.71
CA ARG A 98 21.58 10.36 8.38
C ARG A 98 20.63 9.65 9.36
N ALA A 99 20.67 10.03 10.63
CA ALA A 99 19.77 9.50 11.66
C ALA A 99 18.30 9.82 11.34
N ASP A 100 18.00 11.08 11.03
CA ASP A 100 16.64 11.53 10.68
C ASP A 100 16.12 10.84 9.43
N THR A 101 16.98 10.70 8.42
CA THR A 101 16.65 10.02 7.16
C THR A 101 16.35 8.54 7.43
N THR A 102 17.22 7.85 8.18
CA THR A 102 17.04 6.44 8.55
C THR A 102 15.76 6.23 9.36
N GLN A 103 15.47 7.10 10.32
CA GLN A 103 14.28 7.01 11.14
C GLN A 103 13.00 7.17 10.33
N GLN A 104 13.00 8.09 9.35
CA GLN A 104 11.89 8.23 8.42
C GLN A 104 11.74 7.02 7.50
N VAL A 105 12.85 6.41 7.05
CA VAL A 105 12.79 5.16 6.27
C VAL A 105 12.16 4.03 7.09
N LYS A 106 12.63 3.83 8.32
CA LYS A 106 12.09 2.81 9.24
C LYS A 106 10.61 3.02 9.55
N ARG A 107 10.15 4.26 9.75
CA ARG A 107 8.75 4.56 10.07
C ARG A 107 7.80 4.11 8.96
N THR A 108 8.09 4.42 7.71
CA THR A 108 7.24 3.98 6.58
C THR A 108 7.36 2.49 6.35
N LEU A 109 8.52 1.88 6.57
CA LEU A 109 8.67 0.43 6.51
C LEU A 109 7.73 -0.27 7.52
N ILE A 110 7.74 0.19 8.78
CA ILE A 110 6.83 -0.32 9.83
C ILE A 110 5.36 -0.07 9.45
N THR A 111 5.05 1.09 8.87
CA THR A 111 3.68 1.42 8.41
C THR A 111 3.22 0.46 7.33
N ASN A 112 4.08 0.13 6.36
CA ASN A 112 3.74 -0.82 5.31
C ASN A 112 3.63 -2.26 5.83
N LEU A 113 4.49 -2.66 6.76
CA LEU A 113 4.37 -3.97 7.41
C LEU A 113 3.05 -4.10 8.17
N ALA A 114 2.65 -3.07 8.92
CA ALA A 114 1.39 -3.06 9.65
C ALA A 114 0.18 -3.12 8.70
N GLY A 115 0.20 -2.33 7.62
CA GLY A 115 -0.88 -2.33 6.62
C GLY A 115 -0.97 -3.66 5.85
N MET A 116 0.17 -4.27 5.52
CA MET A 116 0.22 -5.61 4.94
C MET A 116 -0.33 -6.66 5.89
N ALA A 117 0.05 -6.63 7.18
CA ALA A 117 -0.45 -7.57 8.17
C ALA A 117 -1.99 -7.50 8.29
N LEU A 118 -2.55 -6.28 8.34
CA LEU A 118 -4.00 -6.08 8.34
C LEU A 118 -4.64 -6.66 7.09
N THR A 119 -4.12 -6.34 5.90
CA THR A 119 -4.72 -6.82 4.65
C THR A 119 -4.54 -8.32 4.42
N LEU A 120 -3.51 -8.96 4.98
CA LEU A 120 -3.40 -10.42 5.02
C LEU A 120 -4.49 -11.04 5.90
N LEU A 121 -4.76 -10.49 7.09
CA LEU A 121 -5.89 -10.94 7.92
C LEU A 121 -7.23 -10.74 7.21
N GLY A 122 -7.37 -9.64 6.45
CA GLY A 122 -8.50 -9.41 5.57
C GLY A 122 -8.63 -10.48 4.48
N ALA A 123 -7.52 -10.86 3.84
CA ALA A 123 -7.52 -11.90 2.81
C ALA A 123 -7.96 -13.26 3.36
N GLU A 124 -7.49 -13.65 4.54
CA GLU A 124 -7.92 -14.88 5.21
C GLU A 124 -9.41 -14.83 5.57
N ALA A 125 -9.91 -13.71 6.10
CA ALA A 125 -11.32 -13.55 6.44
C ALA A 125 -12.23 -13.66 5.21
N ILE A 126 -11.90 -12.93 4.13
CA ILE A 126 -12.67 -12.99 2.87
C ILE A 126 -12.57 -14.38 2.24
N GLY A 127 -11.38 -14.98 2.24
CA GLY A 127 -11.15 -16.33 1.73
C GLY A 127 -11.96 -17.39 2.48
N GLY A 128 -12.07 -17.27 3.80
CA GLY A 128 -12.91 -18.14 4.62
C GLY A 128 -14.40 -18.02 4.31
N ILE A 129 -14.90 -16.81 4.06
CA ILE A 129 -16.29 -16.57 3.63
C ILE A 129 -16.53 -17.19 2.26
N LEU A 130 -15.68 -16.91 1.28
CA LEU A 130 -15.76 -17.48 -0.07
C LEU A 130 -15.72 -19.01 -0.05
N LEU A 131 -14.88 -19.60 0.79
CA LEU A 131 -14.83 -21.05 0.99
C LEU A 131 -16.15 -21.56 1.59
N GLY A 132 -16.69 -20.89 2.61
CA GLY A 132 -17.97 -21.24 3.21
C GLY A 132 -19.13 -21.21 2.20
N GLU A 133 -19.22 -20.13 1.42
CA GLU A 133 -20.20 -19.97 0.35
C GLU A 133 -20.06 -21.07 -0.72
N SER A 134 -18.83 -21.40 -1.10
CA SER A 134 -18.54 -22.49 -2.05
C SER A 134 -18.96 -23.86 -1.51
N LEU A 135 -18.86 -24.11 -0.20
CA LEU A 135 -19.25 -25.38 0.41
C LEU A 135 -20.78 -25.53 0.51
N VAL A 136 -21.49 -24.44 0.79
CA VAL A 136 -22.97 -24.44 0.85
C VAL A 136 -23.58 -24.67 -0.54
N MET A 137 -22.91 -24.20 -1.60
CA MET A 137 -23.37 -24.38 -2.97
C MET A 137 -23.33 -25.84 -3.45
N GLY A 138 -22.46 -26.68 -2.88
CA GLY A 138 -22.34 -28.09 -3.23
C GLY A 138 -22.07 -28.34 -4.72
N ALA A 139 -22.57 -29.46 -5.27
CA ALA A 139 -22.47 -29.79 -6.71
C ALA A 139 -23.59 -29.15 -7.57
N SER A 140 -24.33 -28.18 -7.02
CA SER A 140 -25.44 -27.56 -7.73
C SER A 140 -24.94 -26.70 -8.89
N VAL A 141 -25.67 -26.76 -10.00
CA VAL A 141 -25.29 -26.22 -11.32
C VAL A 141 -24.94 -24.73 -11.22
N PHE A 142 -23.81 -24.33 -11.84
CA PHE A 142 -23.43 -22.94 -12.09
C PHE A 142 -24.51 -22.23 -12.93
N ASN A 143 -25.60 -21.79 -12.28
CA ASN A 143 -26.52 -20.83 -12.87
C ASN A 143 -25.99 -19.41 -12.59
N SER A 144 -26.37 -18.45 -13.44
CA SER A 144 -25.90 -17.07 -13.34
C SER A 144 -26.26 -16.41 -12.01
N THR A 145 -27.43 -16.73 -11.44
CA THR A 145 -27.94 -16.15 -10.19
C THR A 145 -27.10 -16.53 -8.97
N GLU A 146 -26.58 -17.76 -8.91
CA GLU A 146 -25.71 -18.20 -7.82
C GLU A 146 -24.31 -17.60 -7.93
N LEU A 147 -23.80 -17.43 -9.16
CA LEU A 147 -22.50 -16.80 -9.39
C LEU A 147 -22.50 -15.31 -9.02
N GLU A 148 -23.66 -14.66 -9.19
CA GLU A 148 -23.88 -13.27 -8.84
C GLU A 148 -23.76 -12.97 -7.33
N LYS A 149 -23.93 -13.99 -6.46
CA LYS A 149 -23.78 -13.86 -5.01
C LYS A 149 -22.33 -13.70 -4.55
N PHE A 150 -21.37 -14.36 -5.22
CA PHE A 150 -19.93 -14.24 -4.93
C PHE A 150 -19.31 -12.94 -5.45
N THR A 151 -20.01 -12.24 -6.33
CA THR A 151 -19.47 -11.06 -7.01
C THR A 151 -18.95 -9.98 -6.05
N PRO A 152 -19.69 -9.54 -5.01
CA PRO A 152 -19.15 -8.60 -4.03
C PRO A 152 -17.88 -9.12 -3.35
N ASP A 153 -17.86 -10.36 -2.85
CA ASP A 153 -16.72 -10.93 -2.13
C ASP A 153 -15.46 -11.04 -3.00
N ILE A 154 -15.61 -11.42 -4.27
CA ILE A 154 -14.50 -11.45 -5.23
C ILE A 154 -13.96 -10.03 -5.51
N ILE A 155 -14.84 -9.05 -5.66
CA ILE A 155 -14.45 -7.64 -5.86
C ILE A 155 -13.69 -7.11 -4.64
N ILE A 156 -14.16 -7.41 -3.43
CA ILE A 156 -13.51 -7.03 -2.17
C ILE A 156 -12.15 -7.73 -2.03
N LEU A 157 -12.08 -9.04 -2.32
CA LEU A 157 -10.81 -9.79 -2.30
C LEU A 157 -9.78 -9.19 -3.26
N LEU A 158 -10.22 -8.84 -4.47
CA LEU A 158 -9.36 -8.23 -5.47
C LEU A 158 -8.90 -6.84 -4.99
N GLY A 159 -9.81 -6.02 -4.45
CA GLY A 159 -9.47 -4.71 -3.89
C GLY A 159 -8.45 -4.83 -2.74
N ASN A 160 -8.64 -5.79 -1.84
CA ASN A 160 -7.71 -6.09 -0.75
C ASN A 160 -6.34 -6.54 -1.27
N THR A 161 -6.30 -7.36 -2.32
CA THR A 161 -5.05 -7.82 -2.95
C THR A 161 -4.23 -6.67 -3.52
N HIS A 162 -4.87 -5.68 -4.14
CA HIS A 162 -4.19 -4.46 -4.61
C HIS A 162 -3.55 -3.68 -3.45
N ILE A 163 -4.18 -3.63 -2.27
CA ILE A 163 -3.62 -3.00 -1.06
C ILE A 163 -2.40 -3.77 -0.55
N ILE A 164 -2.46 -5.11 -0.53
CA ILE A 164 -1.32 -5.97 -0.16
C ILE A 164 -0.11 -5.67 -1.07
N VAL A 165 -0.33 -5.65 -2.39
CA VAL A 165 0.72 -5.35 -3.37
C VAL A 165 1.29 -3.94 -3.16
N ALA A 166 0.43 -2.97 -2.88
CA ALA A 166 0.87 -1.59 -2.61
C ALA A 166 1.78 -1.51 -1.37
N HIS A 167 1.44 -2.19 -0.29
CA HIS A 167 2.29 -2.28 0.89
C HIS A 167 3.60 -3.04 0.64
N PHE A 168 3.53 -4.12 -0.14
CA PHE A 168 4.70 -4.91 -0.52
C PHE A 168 5.73 -4.05 -1.28
N ILE A 169 5.28 -3.26 -2.25
CA ILE A 169 6.15 -2.33 -2.98
C ILE A 169 6.80 -1.33 -2.00
N GLY A 170 6.03 -0.80 -1.05
CA GLY A 170 6.55 0.09 -0.01
C GLY A 170 7.63 -0.55 0.88
N ILE A 171 7.47 -1.84 1.21
CA ILE A 171 8.48 -2.62 1.96
C ILE A 171 9.75 -2.80 1.14
N VAL A 172 9.63 -3.25 -0.12
CA VAL A 172 10.78 -3.46 -1.01
C VAL A 172 11.58 -2.18 -1.19
N VAL A 173 10.88 -1.06 -1.46
CA VAL A 173 11.52 0.26 -1.57
C VAL A 173 12.14 0.69 -0.24
N GLY A 174 11.45 0.49 0.89
CA GLY A 174 11.96 0.82 2.22
C GLY A 174 13.26 0.09 2.55
N LEU A 175 13.31 -1.23 2.31
CA LEU A 175 14.51 -2.05 2.50
C LEU A 175 15.66 -1.61 1.57
N PHE A 176 15.36 -1.34 0.30
CA PHE A 176 16.34 -0.80 -0.65
C PHE A 176 16.92 0.54 -0.19
N LEU A 177 16.07 1.46 0.33
CA LEU A 177 16.53 2.75 0.83
C LEU A 177 17.37 2.62 2.10
N LEU A 178 17.05 1.68 3.01
CA LEU A 178 17.87 1.43 4.19
C LEU A 178 19.28 0.97 3.83
N ASP A 179 19.41 0.02 2.90
CA ASP A 179 20.73 -0.44 2.39
C ASP A 179 21.54 0.72 1.81
N ARG A 180 20.88 1.62 1.06
CA ARG A 180 21.54 2.79 0.45
C ARG A 180 21.95 3.86 1.43
N VAL A 181 21.25 4.03 2.56
CA VAL A 181 21.59 5.01 3.59
C VAL A 181 22.70 4.49 4.51
N TYR A 182 22.84 3.17 4.65
CA TYR A 182 23.85 2.53 5.48
C TYR A 182 25.23 2.42 4.81
N LYS A 183 25.27 2.41 3.47
CA LYS A 183 26.50 2.52 2.66
C LYS A 183 27.05 3.95 2.65
#